data_AF-A0A1X7GX84-F1
#
_entry.id   AF-A0A1X7GX84-F1
#
_cell.length_a   1.000
_cell.length_b   1.000
_cell.length_c   1.000
_cell.angle_alpha   90.00
_cell.angle_beta   90.00
_cell.angle_gamma   90.00
#
_symmetry.space_group_name_H-M   'P 1'
#
loop_
_entity.id
_entity.type
_entity.pdbx_description
1 polymer ?
#
loop_
_entity_poly.entity_id
_entity_poly.type
_entity_poly.pdbx_seq_one_letter_code
_entity_poly.pdbx_strand_id
1 'polypeptide(L)'
;MDVPHAQISILRAADEEQELPALRCAEWNFKLIAPGTYELMLVSFKRYDKEWADLYTEPLLLEAAGQSIVKNLVEDAVDEHSPSCQHPYTAVLSRIGYVTWEQAGMQTLVIGSSKLKDPSPRFTEIWHADPVKLRAIRLVRVAD
;
A
#
# COMPACT_ATOMS: atom_id res chain seq x y z
N MET A 1 -8.48 -15.34 -12.59
CA MET A 1 -7.13 -15.20 -11.99
C MET A 1 -7.35 -14.76 -10.57
N ASP A 2 -6.93 -15.59 -9.61
CA ASP A 2 -6.97 -15.21 -8.20
C ASP A 2 -5.92 -14.13 -7.95
N VAL A 3 -6.35 -12.98 -7.46
CA VAL A 3 -5.46 -11.89 -7.05
C VAL A 3 -4.94 -12.26 -5.65
N PRO A 4 -3.61 -12.32 -5.42
CA PRO A 4 -3.10 -12.60 -4.09
C PRO A 4 -3.57 -11.52 -3.11
N HIS A 5 -4.30 -11.94 -2.08
CA HIS A 5 -4.75 -11.05 -1.02
C HIS A 5 -3.63 -10.85 0.02
N ALA A 6 -3.51 -9.62 0.52
CA ALA A 6 -2.54 -9.32 1.57
C ALA A 6 -2.98 -9.92 2.91
N GLN A 7 -2.04 -10.47 3.67
CA GLN A 7 -2.23 -10.76 5.08
C GLN A 7 -1.87 -9.51 5.89
N ILE A 8 -2.79 -9.02 6.74
CA ILE A 8 -2.55 -7.83 7.55
C ILE A 8 -2.23 -8.21 8.99
N SER A 9 -1.14 -7.67 9.55
CA SER A 9 -0.69 -7.88 10.92
C SER A 9 -0.31 -6.55 11.60
N ILE A 10 -0.31 -6.52 12.94
CA ILE A 10 0.14 -5.35 13.70
C ILE A 10 1.66 -5.40 13.84
N LEU A 11 2.37 -4.33 13.45
CA LEU A 11 3.83 -4.28 13.54
C LEU A 11 4.29 -3.91 14.96
N ARG A 12 3.53 -3.06 15.65
CA ARG A 12 3.83 -2.57 17.01
C ARG A 12 2.58 -2.60 17.89
N ALA A 13 2.35 -3.71 18.58
CA ALA A 13 1.19 -3.86 19.46
C ALA A 13 1.15 -2.80 20.57
N ALA A 14 2.32 -2.35 21.04
CA ALA A 14 2.44 -1.31 22.06
C ALA A 14 1.91 0.08 21.63
N ASP A 15 1.79 0.34 20.32
CA ASP A 15 1.24 1.62 19.83
C ASP A 15 -0.30 1.64 20.00
N GLU A 16 -0.98 0.49 19.93
CA GLU A 16 -2.42 0.39 20.22
C GLU A 16 -2.73 0.66 21.70
N GLU A 17 -1.83 0.24 22.60
CA GLU A 17 -1.96 0.48 24.05
C GLU A 17 -1.82 1.96 24.43
N GLN A 18 -1.26 2.79 23.54
CA GLN A 18 -1.02 4.23 23.74
C GLN A 18 -1.96 5.12 22.93
N GLU A 19 -3.02 4.56 22.32
CA GLU A 19 -3.97 5.28 21.45
C GLU A 19 -3.31 5.96 20.23
N LEU A 20 -2.10 5.54 19.85
CA LEU A 20 -1.44 5.99 18.63
C LEU A 20 -2.01 5.21 17.43
N PRO A 21 -2.01 5.79 16.21
CA PRO A 21 -2.38 5.05 15.02
C PRO A 21 -1.46 3.83 14.85
N ALA A 22 -2.01 2.64 15.06
CA ALA A 22 -1.22 1.42 15.03
C ALA A 22 -0.60 1.23 13.64
N LEU A 23 0.73 1.11 13.62
CA LEU A 23 1.46 0.77 12.41
C LEU A 23 1.19 -0.71 12.11
N ARG A 24 0.52 -0.98 10.99
CA ARG A 24 0.23 -2.33 10.50
C ARG A 24 1.09 -2.66 9.29
N CYS A 25 1.24 -3.94 9.05
CA CYS A 25 1.90 -4.49 7.88
C CYS A 25 0.93 -5.27 7.02
N ALA A 26 1.05 -5.15 5.71
CA ALA A 26 0.36 -5.97 4.72
C ALA A 26 1.41 -6.77 3.96
N GLU A 27 1.29 -8.10 3.99
CA GLU A 27 2.19 -9.04 3.32
C GLU A 27 1.50 -9.71 2.14
N TRP A 28 2.14 -9.68 0.98
CA TRP A 28 1.73 -10.43 -0.21
C TRP A 28 2.75 -11.52 -0.52
N ASN A 29 2.26 -12.73 -0.72
CA ASN A 29 3.02 -13.81 -1.33
C ASN A 29 2.52 -13.99 -2.76
N PHE A 30 3.41 -13.83 -3.74
CA PHE A 30 3.05 -13.85 -5.16
C PHE A 30 4.09 -14.58 -6.00
N LYS A 31 3.65 -15.16 -7.12
CA LYS A 31 4.53 -15.83 -8.07
C LYS A 31 5.09 -14.81 -9.06
N LEU A 32 6.39 -14.54 -8.97
CA LEU A 32 7.14 -13.77 -9.94
C LEU A 32 7.53 -14.68 -11.12
N ILE A 33 7.12 -14.32 -12.34
CA ILE A 33 7.34 -15.14 -13.54
C ILE A 33 8.72 -14.88 -14.16
N ALA A 34 9.19 -13.63 -14.14
CA ALA A 34 10.48 -13.24 -14.70
C ALA A 34 11.29 -12.47 -13.64
N PRO A 35 12.58 -12.75 -13.47
CA PRO A 35 13.46 -11.91 -12.65
C PRO A 35 13.64 -10.53 -13.29
N GLY A 36 14.21 -9.59 -12.55
CA GLY A 36 14.58 -8.27 -13.05
C GLY A 36 14.17 -7.15 -12.12
N THR A 37 14.27 -5.91 -12.61
CA THR A 37 13.97 -4.71 -11.84
C THR A 37 12.55 -4.22 -12.12
N TYR A 38 11.81 -3.94 -11.06
CA TYR A 38 10.43 -3.49 -11.11
C TYR A 38 10.28 -2.16 -10.40
N GLU A 39 9.52 -1.24 -11.00
CA GLU A 39 8.99 -0.06 -10.34
C GLU A 39 7.75 -0.46 -9.52
N LEU A 40 7.73 -0.02 -8.27
CA LEU A 40 6.63 -0.25 -7.35
C LEU A 40 5.86 1.05 -7.13
N MET A 41 4.56 0.96 -7.37
CA MET A 41 3.62 2.05 -7.15
C MET A 41 2.54 1.61 -6.17
N LEU A 42 2.25 2.48 -5.20
CA LEU A 42 1.06 2.38 -4.38
C LEU A 42 -0.13 2.99 -5.12
N VAL A 43 -1.22 2.25 -5.18
CA VAL A 43 -2.52 2.76 -5.61
C VAL A 43 -3.34 3.10 -4.37
N SER A 44 -3.68 4.38 -4.22
CA SER A 44 -4.50 4.90 -3.14
C SER A 44 -5.79 5.51 -3.68
N PHE A 45 -6.90 5.37 -2.97
CA PHE A 45 -8.12 6.11 -3.24
C PHE A 45 -8.17 7.30 -2.29
N LYS A 46 -7.94 8.50 -2.82
CA LYS A 46 -8.00 9.78 -2.10
C LYS A 46 -9.39 10.38 -2.24
N ARG A 47 -9.95 10.90 -1.15
CA ARG A 47 -11.23 11.64 -1.22
C ARG A 47 -11.01 12.99 -1.92
N TYR A 48 -11.90 13.39 -2.82
CA TYR A 48 -11.69 14.56 -3.69
C TYR A 48 -11.51 15.90 -2.92
N ASP A 49 -12.03 15.99 -1.70
CA ASP A 49 -12.03 17.17 -0.84
C ASP A 49 -10.84 17.20 0.15
N LYS A 50 -9.83 16.33 -0.06
CA LYS A 50 -8.68 16.20 0.84
C LYS A 50 -7.36 16.46 0.13
N GLU A 51 -6.53 17.24 0.81
CA GLU A 51 -5.15 17.53 0.42
C GLU A 51 -4.23 16.38 0.82
N TRP A 52 -3.33 15.97 -0.08
CA TRP A 52 -2.48 14.80 0.13
C TRP A 52 -1.49 14.94 1.28
N ALA A 53 -0.97 16.16 1.47
CA ALA A 53 0.02 16.46 2.50
C ALA A 53 -0.47 16.08 3.92
N ASP A 54 -1.78 16.08 4.15
CA ASP A 54 -2.39 15.78 5.45
C ASP A 54 -2.78 14.29 5.60
N LEU A 55 -2.62 13.48 4.56
CA LEU A 55 -3.12 12.10 4.52
C LEU A 55 -2.12 11.10 5.09
N TYR A 56 -0.83 11.30 4.81
CA TYR A 56 0.27 10.44 5.25
C TYR A 56 1.18 11.23 6.18
N THR A 57 0.92 11.12 7.48
CA THR A 57 1.70 11.78 8.53
C THR A 57 3.07 11.13 8.79
N GLU A 58 3.24 9.90 8.29
CA GLU A 58 4.47 9.11 8.41
C GLU A 58 4.85 8.49 7.05
N PRO A 59 6.14 8.19 6.84
CA PRO A 59 6.57 7.51 5.64
C PRO A 59 6.01 6.09 5.56
N LEU A 60 5.80 5.64 4.32
CA LEU A 60 5.54 4.24 4.01
C LEU A 60 6.82 3.43 4.17
N LEU A 61 6.73 2.26 4.80
CA LEU A 61 7.78 1.23 4.77
C LEU A 61 7.44 0.19 3.71
N LEU A 62 8.42 -0.22 2.92
CA LEU A 62 8.34 -1.32 1.97
C LEU A 62 9.52 -2.26 2.20
N GLU A 63 9.25 -3.56 2.31
CA GLU A 63 10.28 -4.60 2.37
C GLU A 63 10.04 -5.64 1.29
N ALA A 64 11.04 -5.89 0.46
CA ALA A 64 10.97 -6.85 -0.63
C ALA A 64 12.37 -7.24 -1.11
N ALA A 65 12.58 -8.51 -1.47
CA ALA A 65 13.86 -9.01 -1.97
C ALA A 65 15.07 -8.69 -1.06
N GLY A 66 14.87 -8.64 0.26
CA GLY A 66 15.89 -8.23 1.23
C GLY A 66 16.22 -6.73 1.24
N GLN A 67 15.52 -5.93 0.44
CA GLN A 67 15.61 -4.47 0.44
C GLN A 67 14.55 -3.87 1.36
N SER A 68 14.90 -2.75 2.01
CA SER A 68 13.97 -1.95 2.81
C SER A 68 13.97 -0.51 2.28
N ILE A 69 12.80 -0.01 1.93
CA ILE A 69 12.57 1.32 1.35
C ILE A 69 11.63 2.09 2.28
N VAL A 70 12.06 3.28 2.70
CA VAL A 70 11.24 4.22 3.48
C VAL A 70 10.94 5.43 2.60
N LYS A 71 9.65 5.71 2.37
CA LYS A 71 9.23 6.72 1.40
C LYS A 71 8.09 7.60 1.91
N ASN A 72 8.30 8.91 1.88
CA ASN A 72 7.21 9.87 1.94
C ASN A 72 6.45 9.84 0.61
N LEU A 73 5.17 9.49 0.67
CA LEU A 73 4.33 9.34 -0.51
C LEU A 73 3.91 10.71 -1.05
N VAL A 74 3.85 10.82 -2.37
CA VAL A 74 3.38 12.01 -3.09
C VAL A 74 2.37 11.61 -4.16
N GLU A 75 1.60 12.57 -4.66
CA GLU A 75 0.70 12.35 -5.80
C GLU A 75 1.50 12.39 -7.11
N ASP A 76 2.10 11.26 -7.50
CA ASP A 76 2.86 11.19 -8.76
C ASP A 76 1.95 11.24 -9.98
N ALA A 77 0.79 10.59 -9.91
CA ALA A 77 -0.20 10.59 -10.98
C ALA A 77 -1.61 10.34 -10.44
N VAL A 78 -2.60 10.76 -11.22
CA VAL A 78 -4.02 10.51 -10.96
C VAL A 78 -4.57 9.62 -12.08
N ASP A 79 -5.26 8.54 -11.70
CA ASP A 79 -6.00 7.67 -12.62
C ASP A 79 -7.48 8.06 -12.62
N GLU A 80 -7.82 9.02 -13.49
CA GLU A 80 -9.18 9.56 -13.64
C GLU A 80 -10.19 8.53 -14.18
N HIS A 81 -9.71 7.41 -14.70
CA HIS A 81 -10.53 6.39 -15.35
C HIS A 81 -10.50 5.04 -14.62
N SER A 82 -10.05 5.03 -13.36
CA SER A 82 -9.97 3.81 -12.59
C SER A 82 -11.35 3.16 -12.43
N PRO A 83 -11.60 1.97 -13.02
CA PRO A 83 -12.93 1.35 -13.01
C PRO A 83 -13.33 0.87 -11.61
N SER A 84 -12.37 0.81 -10.68
CA SER A 84 -12.57 0.42 -9.29
C SER A 84 -12.74 1.61 -8.34
N CYS A 85 -12.58 2.85 -8.82
CA CYS A 85 -12.71 4.04 -8.01
C CYS A 85 -14.11 4.64 -8.19
N GLN A 86 -14.84 4.79 -7.10
CA GLN A 86 -16.18 5.39 -7.11
C GLN A 86 -16.14 6.72 -6.36
N HIS A 87 -16.95 7.67 -6.80
CA HIS A 87 -17.17 8.92 -6.07
C HIS A 87 -17.49 8.61 -4.59
N PRO A 88 -16.90 9.31 -3.60
CA PRO A 88 -16.15 10.57 -3.67
C PRO A 88 -14.63 10.43 -3.83
N TYR A 89 -14.13 9.31 -4.37
CA TYR A 89 -12.71 9.06 -4.46
C TYR A 89 -12.11 9.36 -5.83
N THR A 90 -10.81 9.63 -5.83
CA THR A 90 -9.92 9.73 -6.98
C THR A 90 -8.78 8.72 -6.77
N ALA A 91 -8.45 7.95 -7.80
CA ALA A 91 -7.35 7.01 -7.73
C ALA A 91 -6.03 7.76 -7.94
N VAL A 92 -5.12 7.63 -6.99
CA VAL A 92 -3.79 8.24 -7.00
C VAL A 92 -2.75 7.14 -7.05
N LEU A 93 -1.74 7.35 -7.89
CA LEU A 93 -0.54 6.53 -7.97
C LEU A 93 0.60 7.28 -7.28
N SER A 94 1.28 6.60 -6.38
CA SER A 94 2.47 7.11 -5.70
C SER A 94 3.63 6.16 -5.93
N ARG A 95 4.73 6.65 -6.50
CA ARG A 95 5.94 5.85 -6.72
C ARG A 95 6.66 5.64 -5.41
N ILE A 96 6.87 4.38 -5.06
CA ILE A 96 7.56 3.97 -3.84
C ILE A 96 9.06 3.88 -4.12
N GLY A 97 9.43 3.17 -5.19
CA GLY A 97 10.81 2.92 -5.57
C GLY A 97 10.95 1.75 -6.53
N TYR A 98 12.17 1.23 -6.64
CA TYR A 98 12.51 0.08 -7.48
C TYR A 98 12.98 -1.09 -6.62
N VAL A 99 12.62 -2.31 -7.02
CA VAL A 99 13.10 -3.55 -6.40
C VAL A 99 13.57 -4.49 -7.49
N THR A 100 14.71 -5.12 -7.26
CA THR A 100 15.29 -6.12 -8.17
C THR A 100 15.14 -7.50 -7.56
N TRP A 101 14.50 -8.40 -8.30
CA TRP A 101 14.41 -9.81 -7.95
C TRP A 101 15.29 -10.63 -8.89
N GLU A 102 16.34 -11.23 -8.34
CA GLU A 102 17.32 -12.02 -9.11
C GLU A 102 16.74 -13.37 -9.61
N GLN A 103 15.63 -13.82 -9.02
CA GLN A 103 15.06 -15.14 -9.31
C GLN A 103 13.54 -15.07 -9.51
N ALA A 104 13.06 -15.75 -10.55
CA ALA A 104 11.64 -16.10 -10.66
C ALA A 104 11.26 -17.10 -9.56
N GLY A 105 9.98 -17.15 -9.20
CA GLY A 105 9.47 -18.04 -8.16
C GLY A 105 8.51 -17.35 -7.21
N MET A 106 8.29 -17.95 -6.05
CA MET A 106 7.49 -17.32 -5.00
C MET A 106 8.29 -16.19 -4.36
N GLN A 107 7.69 -15.01 -4.27
CA GLN A 107 8.27 -13.82 -3.67
C GLN A 107 7.34 -13.25 -2.61
N THR A 108 7.95 -12.56 -1.64
CA THR A 108 7.25 -11.87 -0.56
C THR A 108 7.47 -10.37 -0.68
N LEU A 109 6.40 -9.61 -0.45
CA LEU A 109 6.41 -8.15 -0.39
C LEU A 109 5.62 -7.70 0.84
N VAL A 110 6.21 -6.84 1.65
CA VAL A 110 5.61 -6.31 2.88
C VAL A 110 5.54 -4.81 2.81
N ILE A 111 4.42 -4.23 3.22
CA ILE A 111 4.25 -2.78 3.36
C ILE A 111 3.80 -2.44 4.77
N GLY A 112 4.47 -1.48 5.40
CA GLY A 112 4.08 -0.89 6.67
C GLY A 112 3.41 0.47 6.49
N SER A 113 2.24 0.66 7.09
CA SER A 113 1.52 1.94 7.13
C SER A 113 0.46 1.96 8.24
N SER A 114 0.23 3.11 8.89
CA SER A 114 -0.95 3.28 9.76
C SER A 114 -2.27 3.35 8.99
N LYS A 115 -2.21 3.56 7.66
CA LYS A 115 -3.40 3.61 6.79
C LYS A 115 -3.88 2.22 6.38
N LEU A 116 -3.18 1.17 6.80
CA LEU A 116 -3.67 -0.19 6.73
C LEU A 116 -4.71 -0.42 7.83
N LYS A 117 -5.91 -0.81 7.43
CA LYS A 117 -7.02 -1.08 8.34
C LYS A 117 -6.84 -2.41 9.07
N ASP A 118 -7.44 -2.49 10.25
CA ASP A 118 -7.68 -3.75 10.93
C ASP A 118 -8.59 -4.63 10.05
N PRO A 119 -8.19 -5.85 9.69
CA PRO A 119 -9.05 -6.77 8.94
C PRO A 119 -10.24 -7.30 9.77
N SER A 120 -10.26 -7.13 11.08
CA SER A 120 -11.32 -7.59 12.00
C SER A 120 -11.74 -6.47 12.98
N PRO A 121 -12.29 -5.35 12.48
CA PRO A 121 -12.65 -4.23 13.32
C PRO A 121 -13.68 -4.64 14.38
N ARG A 122 -13.38 -4.35 15.65
CA ARG A 122 -14.25 -4.70 16.80
C ARG A 122 -15.47 -3.78 16.98
N PHE A 123 -15.67 -2.83 16.07
CA PHE A 123 -16.77 -1.86 16.12
C PHE A 123 -17.56 -1.87 14.81
N THR A 124 -18.83 -1.46 14.88
CA THR A 124 -19.65 -1.24 13.69
C THR A 124 -19.11 -0.04 12.93
N GLU A 125 -18.48 -0.29 11.78
CA GLU A 125 -18.01 0.77 10.90
C GLU A 125 -19.22 1.55 10.35
N ILE A 126 -19.48 2.72 10.92
CA ILE A 126 -20.29 3.74 10.25
C ILE A 126 -19.39 4.24 9.12
N TRP A 127 -19.80 3.97 7.87
CA TRP A 127 -19.07 4.29 6.64
C TRP A 127 -18.86 5.81 6.46
N HIS A 128 -18.07 6.44 7.33
CA HIS A 128 -17.44 7.69 7.00
C HIS A 128 -16.38 7.38 5.96
N ALA A 129 -16.48 8.05 4.81
CA ALA A 129 -15.51 7.92 3.75
C ALA A 129 -14.14 8.36 4.28
N ASP A 130 -13.25 7.42 4.61
CA ASP A 130 -11.87 7.73 5.00
C ASP A 130 -11.26 8.71 4.00
N PRO A 131 -10.40 9.64 4.44
CA PRO A 131 -9.81 10.62 3.55
C PRO A 131 -8.85 9.96 2.54
N VAL A 132 -8.27 8.80 2.87
CA VAL A 132 -7.47 7.96 1.95
C VAL A 132 -7.65 6.48 2.26
N LYS A 133 -7.61 5.63 1.22
CA LYS A 133 -7.63 4.17 1.33
C LYS A 133 -6.52 3.55 0.51
N LEU A 134 -5.73 2.65 1.11
CA LEU A 134 -4.76 1.84 0.37
C LEU A 134 -5.51 0.77 -0.42
N ARG A 135 -5.30 0.70 -1.73
CA ARG A 135 -6.07 -0.20 -2.60
C ARG A 135 -5.25 -1.38 -3.11
N ALA A 136 -4.09 -1.11 -3.68
CA ALA A 136 -3.28 -2.12 -4.35
C ALA A 136 -1.83 -1.67 -4.49
N ILE A 137 -0.96 -2.64 -4.75
CA ILE A 137 0.41 -2.40 -5.21
C ILE A 137 0.50 -2.80 -6.66
N ARG A 138 1.05 -1.90 -7.46
CA ARG A 138 1.33 -2.14 -8.87
C ARG A 138 2.82 -2.35 -9.02
N LEU A 139 3.18 -3.46 -9.64
CA LEU A 139 4.55 -3.78 -10.03
C LEU A 139 4.66 -3.65 -11.55
N VAL A 140 5.60 -2.85 -12.03
CA VAL A 140 5.88 -2.67 -13.46
C VAL A 140 7.33 -3.01 -13.72
N ARG A 141 7.60 -4.01 -14.56
CA ARG A 141 8.97 -4.38 -14.94
C ARG A 141 9.57 -3.27 -15.80
N VAL A 142 10.78 -2.82 -15.45
CA VAL A 142 11.48 -1.72 -16.13
C VAL A 142 12.84 -2.13 -16.69
N ALA A 143 13.44 -3.23 -16.19
CA ALA A 143 14.67 -3.79 -16.73
C ALA A 143 14.74 -5.32 -16.49
N ASP A 144 15.52 -6.00 -17.32
CA ASP A 144 15.90 -7.41 -17.16
C ASP A 144 16.98 -7.58 -16.08
#